data_AF-A0A661KV72-F1
#
_entry.id   AF-A0A661KV72-F1
#
_cell.length_a   1.000
_cell.length_b   1.000
_cell.length_c   1.000
_cell.angle_alpha   90.00
_cell.angle_beta   90.00
_cell.angle_gamma   90.00
#
_symmetry.space_group_name_H-M   'P 1'
#
loop_
_entity.id
_entity.type
_entity.pdbx_description
1 polymer ?
#
loop_
_entity_poly.entity_id
_entity_poly.type
_entity_poly.pdbx_seq_one_letter_code
_entity_poly.pdbx_strand_id
1 'polypeptide(L)'
;MATKKYVYTFEEGDGKNKKLLGGKGANLREMTQIGIPVPPGFVITTEACVEFLEKRRQQLWPELIEQIKEGIKYLEKKTGKGFGNPENPLLVSVRSGAAISMPGMMDTILNLGMNDEVTKGLAKLTNNERFAYDSYRRFIQLFGSIGLKVDEEKFTKAFEEIKKKYGAKLDTDLDAEALKEVCKRFLEIVR
;
A
#
# COMPACT_ATOMS: atom_id res chain seq x y z
N MET A 1 -13.27 -15.04 27.50
CA MET A 1 -13.29 -15.66 26.16
C MET A 1 -12.05 -15.19 25.42
N ALA A 2 -11.34 -16.07 24.72
CA ALA A 2 -10.16 -15.65 23.96
C ALA A 2 -10.56 -14.72 22.82
N THR A 3 -9.92 -13.55 22.75
CA THR A 3 -10.04 -12.55 21.68
C THR A 3 -9.70 -13.20 20.33
N LYS A 4 -10.51 -12.94 19.29
CA LYS A 4 -10.38 -13.64 18.00
C LYS A 4 -9.25 -13.00 17.19
N LYS A 5 -8.29 -13.80 16.73
CA LYS A 5 -7.14 -13.30 15.95
C LYS A 5 -7.49 -13.18 14.48
N TYR A 6 -7.46 -11.95 13.95
CA TYR A 6 -7.76 -11.59 12.56
C TYR A 6 -6.52 -11.18 11.76
N VAL A 7 -5.41 -10.83 12.43
CA VAL A 7 -4.15 -10.42 11.79
C VAL A 7 -3.05 -11.42 12.13
N TYR A 8 -2.35 -11.91 11.11
CA TYR A 8 -1.25 -12.87 11.24
C TYR A 8 -0.03 -12.34 10.54
N THR A 9 1.11 -12.26 11.23
CA THR A 9 2.38 -11.97 10.55
C THR A 9 2.80 -13.16 9.68
N PHE A 10 3.72 -12.95 8.73
CA PHE A 10 4.28 -14.04 7.93
C PHE A 10 5.05 -15.09 8.76
N GLU A 11 5.32 -14.84 10.04
CA GLU A 11 6.04 -15.78 10.93
C GLU A 11 5.07 -16.64 11.79
N GLU A 12 3.79 -16.27 11.94
CA GLU A 12 2.88 -16.81 12.98
C GLU A 12 1.75 -17.72 12.50
N GLY A 13 1.57 -18.94 13.05
CA GLY A 13 0.41 -19.84 12.80
C GLY A 13 0.70 -21.06 11.91
N ASP A 14 -0.26 -21.57 11.14
CA ASP A 14 -0.06 -22.60 10.10
C ASP A 14 -0.03 -21.97 8.68
N GLY A 15 1.11 -22.05 7.99
CA GLY A 15 1.30 -21.45 6.66
C GLY A 15 0.46 -22.10 5.55
N LYS A 16 -0.13 -23.26 5.80
CA LYS A 16 -0.92 -24.02 4.82
C LYS A 16 -2.41 -23.64 4.81
N ASN A 17 -2.88 -22.83 5.77
CA ASN A 17 -4.29 -22.48 5.88
C ASN A 17 -4.72 -21.42 4.84
N LYS A 18 -4.83 -21.83 3.57
CA LYS A 18 -5.28 -20.99 2.45
C LYS A 18 -6.72 -20.50 2.61
N LYS A 19 -7.56 -21.22 3.35
CA LYS A 19 -8.94 -20.80 3.63
C LYS A 19 -8.95 -19.54 4.49
N LEU A 20 -8.09 -19.47 5.50
CA LEU A 20 -8.01 -18.35 6.44
C LEU A 20 -7.15 -17.18 5.91
N LEU A 21 -6.01 -17.47 5.28
CA LEU A 21 -5.01 -16.46 4.90
C LEU A 21 -5.10 -16.02 3.43
N GLY A 22 -5.92 -16.71 2.63
CA GLY A 22 -5.87 -16.59 1.18
C GLY A 22 -4.63 -17.26 0.57
N GLY A 23 -4.64 -17.46 -0.74
CA GLY A 23 -3.54 -18.12 -1.44
C GLY A 23 -2.23 -17.32 -1.40
N LYS A 24 -2.29 -16.00 -1.57
CA LYS A 24 -1.11 -15.12 -1.50
C LYS A 24 -0.52 -15.06 -0.10
N GLY A 25 -1.38 -14.87 0.92
CA GLY A 25 -0.95 -14.78 2.31
C GLY A 25 -0.31 -16.09 2.79
N ALA A 26 -0.93 -17.23 2.46
CA ALA A 26 -0.38 -18.56 2.75
C ALA A 26 0.98 -18.78 2.06
N ASN A 27 1.12 -18.45 0.78
CA ASN A 27 2.38 -18.64 0.06
C ASN A 27 3.50 -17.73 0.58
N LEU A 28 3.24 -16.44 0.84
CA LEU A 28 4.25 -15.52 1.41
C LEU A 28 4.77 -16.01 2.75
N ARG A 29 3.87 -16.60 3.53
CA ARG A 29 4.16 -17.19 4.82
C ARG A 29 4.98 -18.46 4.71
N GLU A 30 4.59 -19.39 3.84
CA GLU A 30 5.37 -20.59 3.55
C GLU A 30 6.79 -20.23 3.09
N MET A 31 6.93 -19.28 2.17
CA MET A 31 8.23 -18.77 1.72
C MET A 31 9.06 -18.18 2.88
N THR A 32 8.43 -17.40 3.77
CA THR A 32 9.10 -16.83 4.95
C THR A 32 9.58 -17.93 5.91
N GLN A 33 8.74 -18.95 6.17
CA GLN A 33 9.04 -20.03 7.11
C GLN A 33 10.13 -20.98 6.61
N ILE A 34 10.27 -21.16 5.29
CA ILE A 34 11.36 -21.95 4.70
C ILE A 34 12.65 -21.13 4.49
N GLY A 35 12.68 -19.88 4.95
CA GLY A 35 13.88 -19.03 4.94
C GLY A 35 14.14 -18.27 3.64
N ILE A 36 13.17 -18.18 2.72
CA ILE A 36 13.30 -17.29 1.56
C ILE A 36 13.23 -15.84 2.05
N PRO A 37 14.10 -14.93 1.55
CA PRO A 37 14.09 -13.52 1.92
C PRO A 37 12.84 -12.82 1.37
N VAL A 38 11.75 -12.88 2.14
CA VAL A 38 10.50 -12.17 1.87
C VAL A 38 10.46 -10.90 2.74
N PRO A 39 10.12 -9.72 2.18
CA PRO A 39 9.90 -8.53 3.00
C PRO A 39 8.86 -8.80 4.10
N PRO A 40 9.07 -8.32 5.34
CA PRO A 40 8.15 -8.59 6.44
C PRO A 40 6.77 -8.03 6.11
N GLY A 41 5.74 -8.74 6.57
CA GLY A 41 4.35 -8.40 6.30
C GLY A 41 3.40 -9.14 7.24
N PHE A 42 2.12 -8.81 7.12
CA PHE A 42 1.04 -9.49 7.80
C PHE A 42 -0.17 -9.63 6.87
N VAL A 43 -1.06 -10.54 7.23
CA VAL A 43 -2.29 -10.88 6.51
C VAL A 43 -3.48 -10.55 7.40
N ILE A 44 -4.45 -9.83 6.85
CA ILE A 44 -5.80 -9.73 7.42
C ILE A 44 -6.59 -10.92 6.88
N THR A 45 -7.14 -11.73 7.77
CA THR A 45 -7.80 -13.00 7.42
C THR A 45 -9.05 -12.82 6.56
N THR A 46 -9.40 -13.88 5.83
CA THR A 46 -10.68 -13.98 5.12
C THR A 46 -11.87 -13.91 6.08
N GLU A 47 -11.74 -14.41 7.31
CA GLU A 47 -12.77 -14.30 8.34
C GLU A 47 -13.07 -12.84 8.72
N ALA A 48 -12.04 -11.98 8.81
CA ALA A 48 -12.24 -10.55 9.01
C ALA A 48 -13.04 -9.92 7.86
N CYS A 49 -12.79 -10.37 6.63
CA CYS A 49 -13.53 -9.92 5.45
C CYS A 49 -15.00 -10.38 5.49
N VAL A 50 -15.26 -11.65 5.83
CA VAL A 50 -16.63 -12.18 5.97
C VAL A 50 -17.40 -11.38 7.01
N GLU A 51 -16.81 -11.14 8.18
CA GLU A 51 -17.47 -10.37 9.24
C GLU A 51 -17.72 -8.91 8.83
N PHE A 52 -16.79 -8.29 8.10
CA PHE A 52 -17.00 -6.95 7.53
C PHE A 52 -18.18 -6.92 6.54
N LEU A 53 -18.34 -7.98 5.72
CA LEU A 53 -19.46 -8.11 4.80
C LEU A 53 -20.79 -8.36 5.53
N GLU A 54 -20.81 -9.22 6.54
CA GLU A 54 -22.00 -9.51 7.38
C GLU A 54 -22.49 -8.26 8.11
N LYS A 55 -21.56 -7.41 8.58
CA LYS A 55 -21.85 -6.08 9.15
C LYS A 55 -22.18 -5.02 8.09
N ARG A 56 -22.58 -5.43 6.88
CA ARG A 56 -22.98 -4.57 5.74
C ARG A 56 -21.94 -3.51 5.37
N ARG A 57 -20.64 -3.81 5.52
CA ARG A 57 -19.53 -2.91 5.17
C ARG A 57 -19.58 -1.56 5.90
N GLN A 58 -20.18 -1.50 7.09
CA GLN A 58 -20.35 -0.23 7.80
C GLN A 58 -19.01 0.29 8.35
N GLN A 59 -18.42 -0.43 9.31
CA GLN A 59 -17.20 0.01 10.01
C GLN A 59 -16.34 -1.18 10.41
N LEU A 60 -15.03 -0.92 10.51
CA LEU A 60 -14.10 -1.83 11.17
C LEU A 60 -14.32 -1.75 12.68
N TRP A 61 -14.26 -2.89 13.38
CA TRP A 61 -14.43 -2.93 14.82
C TRP A 61 -13.09 -2.69 15.55
N PRO A 62 -13.11 -2.16 16.80
CA PRO A 62 -11.90 -1.75 17.50
C PRO A 62 -10.83 -2.83 17.62
N GLU A 63 -11.24 -4.08 17.85
CA GLU A 63 -10.31 -5.22 17.98
C GLU A 63 -9.51 -5.46 16.69
N LEU A 64 -10.14 -5.39 15.51
CA LEU A 64 -9.44 -5.53 14.23
C LEU A 64 -8.48 -4.35 14.00
N ILE A 65 -8.91 -3.13 14.34
CA ILE A 65 -8.08 -1.92 14.20
C ILE A 65 -6.82 -2.03 15.07
N GLU A 66 -6.96 -2.47 16.33
CA GLU A 66 -5.81 -2.65 17.22
C GLU A 66 -4.86 -3.73 16.69
N GLN A 67 -5.37 -4.86 16.20
CA GLN A 67 -4.53 -5.90 15.60
C GLN A 67 -3.80 -5.42 14.34
N ILE A 68 -4.41 -4.56 13.52
CA ILE A 68 -3.73 -3.93 12.37
C ILE A 68 -2.61 -3.00 12.85
N LYS A 69 -2.85 -2.18 13.89
CA LYS A 69 -1.83 -1.32 14.48
C LYS A 69 -0.66 -2.13 15.05
N GLU A 70 -0.94 -3.25 15.71
CA GLU A 70 0.08 -4.19 16.18
C GLU A 70 0.88 -4.78 15.02
N GLY A 71 0.21 -5.13 13.91
CA GLY A 71 0.85 -5.54 12.67
C GLY A 71 1.81 -4.48 12.12
N ILE A 72 1.41 -3.22 12.09
CA ILE A 72 2.28 -2.10 11.66
C ILE A 72 3.47 -1.96 12.61
N LYS A 73 3.27 -1.96 13.93
CA LYS A 73 4.36 -1.91 14.92
C LYS A 73 5.35 -3.06 14.76
N TYR A 74 4.88 -4.25 14.41
CA TYR A 74 5.72 -5.39 14.09
C TYR A 74 6.60 -5.10 12.85
N LEU A 75 6.05 -4.50 11.79
CA LEU A 75 6.82 -4.11 10.61
C LEU A 75 7.86 -3.04 10.94
N GLU A 76 7.49 -2.04 11.74
CA GLU A 76 8.42 -1.01 12.19
C GLU A 76 9.60 -1.63 12.94
N LYS A 77 9.34 -2.55 13.87
CA LYS A 77 10.38 -3.28 14.61
C LYS A 77 11.28 -4.12 13.70
N LYS A 78 10.72 -4.84 12.74
CA LYS A 78 11.47 -5.72 11.83
C LYS A 78 12.31 -4.96 10.81
N THR A 79 11.83 -3.79 10.36
CA THR A 79 12.49 -2.99 9.32
C THR A 79 13.38 -1.88 9.89
N GLY A 80 13.18 -1.50 11.15
CA GLY A 80 13.81 -0.33 11.76
C GLY A 80 13.26 1.01 11.24
N LYS A 81 12.14 1.00 10.51
CA LYS A 81 11.51 2.18 9.89
C LYS A 81 10.23 2.57 10.63
N GLY A 82 9.76 3.80 10.48
CA GLY A 82 8.53 4.29 11.12
C GLY A 82 7.41 4.62 10.13
N PHE A 83 6.19 4.15 10.38
CA PHE A 83 5.02 4.45 9.54
C PHE A 83 4.62 5.91 9.72
N GLY A 84 4.73 6.69 8.64
CA GLY A 84 4.53 8.14 8.67
C GLY A 84 5.73 8.95 9.21
N ASN A 85 6.87 8.31 9.52
CA ASN A 85 8.09 9.02 9.93
C ASN A 85 8.81 9.62 8.70
N PRO A 86 8.96 10.95 8.59
CA PRO A 86 9.67 11.56 7.45
C PRO A 86 11.17 11.22 7.40
N GLU A 87 11.83 11.01 8.54
CA GLU A 87 13.29 10.79 8.56
C GLU A 87 13.68 9.36 8.19
N ASN A 88 12.81 8.38 8.44
CA ASN A 88 13.04 6.98 8.08
C ASN A 88 11.71 6.26 7.82
N PRO A 89 11.06 6.51 6.66
CA PRO A 89 9.69 6.13 6.42
C PRO A 89 9.52 4.63 6.13
N LEU A 90 8.55 4.02 6.81
CA LEU A 90 7.98 2.73 6.44
C LEU A 90 6.87 2.95 5.42
N LEU A 91 7.05 2.38 4.23
CA LEU A 91 6.03 2.31 3.19
C LEU A 91 5.57 0.87 3.03
N VAL A 92 4.27 0.66 2.85
CA VAL A 92 3.68 -0.67 2.70
C VAL A 92 2.93 -0.82 1.38
N SER A 93 2.84 -2.06 0.89
CA SER A 93 1.93 -2.41 -0.20
C SER A 93 0.70 -3.13 0.35
N VAL A 94 -0.49 -2.75 -0.08
CA VAL A 94 -1.74 -3.44 0.25
C VAL A 94 -2.21 -4.21 -0.98
N ARG A 95 -2.39 -5.53 -0.84
CA ARG A 95 -2.69 -6.44 -1.95
C ARG A 95 -3.82 -7.38 -1.55
N SER A 96 -4.87 -7.45 -2.38
CA SER A 96 -5.95 -8.43 -2.17
C SER A 96 -5.46 -9.87 -2.39
N GLY A 97 -5.99 -10.80 -1.59
CA GLY A 97 -5.67 -12.23 -1.69
C GLY A 97 -6.82 -13.10 -1.21
N ALA A 98 -7.51 -13.76 -2.14
CA ALA A 98 -8.57 -14.71 -1.84
C ALA A 98 -8.03 -16.15 -1.69
N ALA A 99 -8.83 -17.05 -1.12
CA ALA A 99 -8.48 -18.47 -0.97
C ALA A 99 -8.30 -19.18 -2.33
N ILE A 100 -9.11 -18.78 -3.31
CA ILE A 100 -9.02 -19.23 -4.70
C ILE A 100 -8.66 -18.01 -5.56
N SER A 101 -7.74 -18.20 -6.51
CA SER A 101 -7.35 -17.14 -7.43
C SER A 101 -8.56 -16.67 -8.23
N MET A 102 -8.90 -15.39 -8.11
CA MET A 102 -9.97 -14.75 -8.88
C MET A 102 -9.33 -13.74 -9.84
N PRO A 103 -9.18 -14.10 -11.12
CA PRO A 103 -8.74 -13.16 -12.16
C PRO A 103 -9.65 -11.93 -12.19
N GLY A 104 -9.07 -10.74 -12.28
CA GLY A 104 -9.81 -9.48 -12.32
C GLY A 104 -10.08 -8.80 -10.97
N MET A 105 -9.67 -9.40 -9.83
CA MET A 105 -9.95 -8.85 -8.49
C MET A 105 -8.72 -8.32 -7.73
N MET A 106 -7.74 -7.73 -8.43
CA MET A 106 -6.39 -7.49 -7.88
C MET A 106 -6.02 -6.02 -7.75
N ASP A 107 -6.83 -5.28 -7.01
CA ASP A 107 -6.44 -3.98 -6.49
C ASP A 107 -5.13 -4.12 -5.67
N THR A 108 -4.09 -3.43 -6.13
CA THR A 108 -2.80 -3.34 -5.45
C THR A 108 -2.46 -1.87 -5.27
N ILE A 109 -2.29 -1.43 -4.03
CA ILE A 109 -1.81 -0.09 -3.70
C ILE A 109 -0.37 -0.24 -3.23
N LEU A 110 0.55 0.41 -3.94
CA LEU A 110 1.95 0.52 -3.54
C LEU A 110 2.17 1.84 -2.81
N ASN A 111 3.29 1.94 -2.09
CA ASN A 111 3.75 3.17 -1.45
C ASN A 111 2.76 3.78 -0.43
N LEU A 112 1.90 2.97 0.18
CA LEU A 112 1.01 3.46 1.23
C LEU A 112 1.85 3.89 2.45
N GLY A 113 1.57 5.10 2.94
CA GLY A 113 2.39 5.79 3.95
C GLY A 113 3.06 7.06 3.41
N MET A 114 3.01 7.31 2.10
CA MET A 114 3.50 8.57 1.53
C MET A 114 2.55 9.75 1.82
N ASN A 115 3.15 10.89 2.13
CA ASN A 115 2.54 12.20 2.25
C ASN A 115 3.58 13.28 1.91
N ASP A 116 3.24 14.57 1.97
CA ASP A 116 4.16 15.66 1.63
C ASP A 116 5.47 15.64 2.44
N GLU A 117 5.40 15.32 3.73
CA GLU A 117 6.57 15.29 4.62
C GLU A 117 7.44 14.06 4.36
N VAL A 118 6.82 12.87 4.29
CA VAL A 118 7.47 11.60 3.97
C VAL A 118 8.12 11.64 2.59
N THR A 119 7.52 12.32 1.62
CA THR A 119 8.10 12.46 0.27
C THR A 119 9.41 13.25 0.31
N LYS A 120 9.44 14.38 1.04
CA LYS A 120 10.68 15.17 1.24
C LYS A 120 11.74 14.36 1.99
N GLY A 121 11.32 13.60 2.99
CA GLY A 121 12.14 12.66 3.73
C GLY A 121 12.80 11.60 2.85
N LEU A 122 11.99 10.93 2.03
CA LEU A 122 12.42 9.90 1.08
C LEU A 122 13.39 10.47 0.03
N ALA A 123 13.13 11.69 -0.47
CA ALA A 123 14.02 12.38 -1.40
C ALA A 123 15.43 12.57 -0.80
N LYS A 124 15.51 13.00 0.46
CA LYS A 124 16.78 13.17 1.19
C LYS A 124 17.50 11.84 1.40
N LEU A 125 16.78 10.83 1.90
CA LEU A 125 17.36 9.50 2.20
C LEU A 125 17.94 8.80 0.98
N THR A 126 17.28 8.94 -0.17
CA THR A 126 17.69 8.29 -1.41
C THR A 126 18.62 9.15 -2.26
N ASN A 127 18.85 10.41 -1.87
CA ASN A 127 19.49 11.43 -2.68
C ASN A 127 18.91 11.48 -4.11
N ASN A 128 17.59 11.27 -4.22
CA ASN A 128 16.90 11.13 -5.49
C ASN A 128 15.49 11.73 -5.40
N GLU A 129 15.43 13.03 -5.59
CA GLU A 129 14.18 13.78 -5.51
C GLU A 129 13.17 13.34 -6.58
N ARG A 130 13.63 13.07 -7.81
CA ARG A 130 12.78 12.56 -8.89
C ARG A 130 12.09 11.26 -8.48
N PHE A 131 12.83 10.31 -7.92
CA PHE A 131 12.28 9.02 -7.45
C PHE A 131 11.20 9.19 -6.38
N ALA A 132 11.43 10.09 -5.41
CA ALA A 132 10.47 10.33 -4.34
C ALA A 132 9.16 10.90 -4.90
N TYR A 133 9.22 11.92 -5.76
CA TYR A 133 8.00 12.49 -6.35
C TYR A 133 7.33 11.59 -7.39
N ASP A 134 8.08 10.77 -8.13
CA ASP A 134 7.48 9.75 -9.01
C ASP A 134 6.74 8.68 -8.20
N SER A 135 7.30 8.28 -7.06
CA SER A 135 6.64 7.35 -6.13
C SER A 135 5.39 7.98 -5.52
N TYR A 136 5.43 9.26 -5.19
CA TYR A 136 4.31 9.96 -4.58
C TYR A 136 3.15 10.18 -5.56
N ARG A 137 3.41 10.65 -6.78
CA ARG A 137 2.34 10.80 -7.80
C ARG A 137 1.69 9.47 -8.15
N ARG A 138 2.47 8.37 -8.21
CA ARG A 138 1.92 7.01 -8.39
C ARG A 138 1.06 6.57 -7.21
N PHE A 139 1.48 6.87 -5.98
CA PHE A 139 0.67 6.60 -4.80
C PHE A 139 -0.67 7.36 -4.84
N ILE A 140 -0.65 8.66 -5.13
CA ILE A 140 -1.87 9.48 -5.19
C ILE A 140 -2.82 8.93 -6.26
N GLN A 141 -2.31 8.56 -7.44
CA GLN A 141 -3.11 7.95 -8.51
C GLN A 141 -3.71 6.61 -8.09
N LEU A 142 -2.89 5.67 -7.58
CA LEU A 142 -3.35 4.34 -7.16
C LEU A 142 -4.35 4.43 -6.02
N PHE A 143 -4.08 5.25 -5.00
CA PHE A 143 -4.98 5.42 -3.87
C PHE A 143 -6.27 6.15 -4.28
N GLY A 144 -6.16 7.16 -5.15
CA GLY A 144 -7.29 7.89 -5.71
C GLY A 144 -8.24 6.98 -6.51
N SER A 145 -7.70 6.18 -7.43
CA SER A 145 -8.53 5.29 -8.27
C SER A 145 -9.07 4.09 -7.51
N ILE A 146 -8.23 3.41 -6.73
CA ILE A 146 -8.62 2.17 -6.04
C ILE A 146 -9.36 2.47 -4.73
N GLY A 147 -8.78 3.32 -3.89
CA GLY A 147 -9.26 3.61 -2.54
C GLY A 147 -10.41 4.59 -2.52
N LEU A 148 -10.33 5.67 -3.30
CA LEU A 148 -11.34 6.73 -3.36
C LEU A 148 -12.32 6.60 -4.55
N LYS A 149 -12.10 5.62 -5.44
CA LYS A 149 -12.94 5.37 -6.63
C LYS A 149 -13.06 6.57 -7.56
N VAL A 150 -11.99 7.40 -7.63
CA VAL A 150 -11.87 8.49 -8.60
C VAL A 150 -11.54 7.91 -9.98
N ASP A 151 -12.15 8.45 -11.03
CA ASP A 151 -11.90 8.04 -12.41
C ASP A 151 -10.42 8.22 -12.82
N GLU A 152 -9.80 7.12 -13.27
CA GLU A 152 -8.40 7.07 -13.67
C GLU A 152 -8.09 7.96 -14.88
N GLU A 153 -9.09 8.22 -15.73
CA GLU A 153 -8.91 9.12 -16.87
C GLU A 153 -8.52 10.54 -16.46
N LYS A 154 -8.97 11.00 -15.28
CA LYS A 154 -8.63 12.35 -14.78
C LYS A 154 -7.14 12.48 -14.52
N PHE A 155 -6.53 11.47 -13.91
CA PHE A 155 -5.08 11.43 -13.67
C PHE A 155 -4.29 11.35 -14.98
N THR A 156 -4.75 10.50 -15.90
CA THR A 156 -4.12 10.33 -17.22
C THR A 156 -4.11 11.64 -18.01
N LYS A 157 -5.26 12.32 -18.10
CA LYS A 157 -5.38 13.61 -18.81
C LYS A 157 -4.47 14.68 -18.18
N ALA A 158 -4.50 14.83 -16.86
CA ALA A 158 -3.65 15.79 -16.16
C ALA A 158 -2.16 15.52 -16.34
N PHE A 159 -1.74 14.26 -16.35
CA PHE A 159 -0.35 13.90 -16.55
C PHE A 159 0.12 14.17 -17.98
N GLU A 160 -0.70 13.88 -18.99
CA GLU A 160 -0.40 14.20 -20.40
C GLU A 160 -0.31 15.72 -20.64
N GLU A 161 -1.16 16.52 -20.00
CA GLU A 161 -1.09 17.99 -20.06
C GLU A 161 0.25 18.51 -19.53
N ILE A 162 0.71 17.98 -18.39
CA ILE A 162 2.00 18.36 -17.81
C ILE A 162 3.16 17.88 -18.68
N LYS A 163 3.12 16.65 -19.22
CA LYS A 163 4.14 16.19 -20.17
C LYS A 163 4.27 17.12 -21.38
N LYS A 164 3.14 17.53 -21.97
CA LYS A 164 3.14 18.50 -23.08
C LYS A 164 3.72 19.84 -22.67
N LYS A 165 3.36 20.36 -21.49
CA LYS A 165 3.90 21.62 -20.94
C LYS A 165 5.43 21.59 -20.82
N TYR A 166 5.99 20.46 -20.40
CA TYR A 166 7.44 20.27 -20.23
C TYR A 166 8.15 19.74 -21.48
N GLY A 167 7.43 19.54 -22.60
CA GLY A 167 8.02 19.01 -23.84
C GLY A 167 8.51 17.55 -23.73
N ALA A 168 8.06 16.81 -22.72
CA ALA A 168 8.45 15.43 -22.46
C ALA A 168 7.72 14.47 -23.41
N LYS A 169 8.45 13.52 -24.03
CA LYS A 169 7.87 12.47 -24.87
C LYS A 169 7.56 11.23 -24.06
N LEU A 170 8.45 10.90 -23.13
CA LEU A 170 8.33 9.78 -22.21
C LEU A 170 8.15 10.28 -20.79
N ASP A 171 7.49 9.49 -19.95
CA ASP A 171 7.35 9.77 -18.51
C ASP A 171 8.72 9.88 -17.81
N THR A 172 9.73 9.22 -18.36
CA THR A 172 11.12 9.27 -17.87
C THR A 172 11.77 10.62 -18.06
N ASP A 173 11.30 11.41 -19.03
CA ASP A 173 11.88 12.71 -19.39
C ASP A 173 11.45 13.81 -18.40
N LEU A 174 10.44 13.55 -17.55
CA LEU A 174 10.04 14.48 -16.49
C LEU A 174 11.06 14.51 -15.36
N ASP A 175 11.51 15.72 -15.04
CA ASP A 175 12.37 16.01 -13.90
C ASP A 175 11.58 16.09 -12.58
N ALA A 176 12.29 16.34 -11.48
CA ALA A 176 11.69 16.44 -10.16
C ALA A 176 10.69 17.61 -10.02
N GLU A 177 10.95 18.75 -10.68
CA GLU A 177 10.06 19.92 -10.61
C GLU A 177 8.74 19.66 -11.35
N ALA A 178 8.80 19.03 -12.52
CA ALA A 178 7.61 18.60 -13.24
C ALA A 178 6.81 17.59 -12.42
N LEU A 179 7.46 16.61 -11.78
CA LEU A 179 6.78 15.61 -10.95
C LEU A 179 6.16 16.22 -9.68
N LYS A 180 6.74 17.29 -9.10
CA LYS A 180 6.11 18.08 -8.04
C LYS A 180 4.81 18.73 -8.51
N GLU A 181 4.80 19.28 -9.74
CA GLU A 181 3.59 19.83 -10.35
C GLU A 181 2.53 18.74 -10.57
N VAL A 182 2.93 17.55 -11.04
CA VAL A 182 2.02 16.40 -11.17
C VAL A 182 1.41 16.04 -9.81
N CYS A 183 2.21 15.95 -8.75
CA CYS A 183 1.70 15.65 -7.41
C CYS A 183 0.63 16.65 -6.97
N LYS A 184 0.89 17.96 -7.15
CA LYS A 184 -0.08 19.03 -6.82
C LYS A 184 -1.38 18.84 -7.60
N ARG A 185 -1.28 18.63 -8.91
CA ARG A 185 -2.44 18.45 -9.79
C ARG A 185 -3.24 17.18 -9.44
N PHE A 186 -2.56 16.11 -9.07
CA PHE A 186 -3.19 14.86 -8.64
C PHE A 186 -3.89 15.01 -7.29
N LEU A 187 -3.30 15.77 -6.36
CA LEU A 187 -3.92 16.11 -5.08
C LEU A 187 -5.21 16.94 -5.27
N GLU A 188 -5.27 17.82 -6.27
CA GLU A 188 -6.50 18.54 -6.63
C GLU A 188 -7.60 17.61 -7.18
N ILE A 189 -7.23 16.53 -7.88
CA ILE A 189 -8.19 15.57 -8.45
C ILE A 189 -8.84 14.69 -7.37
N VAL A 190 -8.12 14.40 -6.28
CA VAL A 190 -8.61 13.56 -5.18
C VAL A 190 -9.33 14.33 -4.06
N ARG A 191 -9.27 15.67 -4.07
CA ARG A 191 -10.03 16.54 -3.17
C ARG A 191 -11.47 16.67 -3.63
#